data_AF-A0A7V9ZYD5-F1
#
_entry.id   AF-A0A7V9ZYD5-F1
#
_cell.length_a   1.000
_cell.length_b   1.000
_cell.length_c   1.000
_cell.angle_alpha   90.00
_cell.angle_beta   90.00
_cell.angle_gamma   90.00
#
_symmetry.space_group_name_H-M   'P 1'
#
loop_
_entity.id
_entity.type
_entity.pdbx_description
1 polymer ?
#
loop_
_entity_poly.entity_id
_entity_poly.type
_entity_poly.pdbx_seq_one_letter_code
_entity_poly.pdbx_strand_id
1 'polypeptide(L)'
;MLKAIFFDGAGTLFHLPKGVGYHYALVARRMGLQLDAVALDGAFARVWSQMPARPATRVPREDDDKGWWAELFDRVIEEVAPQTQDLDRDAFFEAAYSHFAEAGVWELYPEALEVVETLHSQFQLGVVSNFDGRLRMVLEHLGISKYFRHVVISSEVGADKPHPFIFERAAELSGVSPNEAMHVGDDPVRDWKGAANAGLAVFQLDRPQNSLHDLAAACASF
;
A
#
# COMPACT_ATOMS: atom_id res chain seq x y z
N MET A 1 -3.89 -10.40 25.75
CA MET A 1 -4.11 -8.94 25.80
C MET A 1 -3.48 -8.37 24.53
N LEU A 2 -4.17 -7.47 23.84
CA LEU A 2 -3.65 -6.86 22.62
C LEU A 2 -2.48 -5.93 22.95
N LYS A 3 -1.39 -6.01 22.18
CA LYS A 3 -0.15 -5.24 22.39
C LYS A 3 0.27 -4.42 21.16
N ALA A 4 -0.08 -4.89 19.96
CA ALA A 4 0.30 -4.27 18.71
C ALA A 4 -0.87 -4.13 17.74
N ILE A 5 -0.85 -3.07 16.94
CA ILE A 5 -1.79 -2.83 15.85
C ILE A 5 -0.99 -2.58 14.57
N PHE A 6 -1.28 -3.36 13.54
CA PHE A 6 -0.69 -3.23 12.22
C PHE A 6 -1.74 -2.66 11.26
N PHE A 7 -1.36 -1.64 10.50
CA PHE A 7 -2.23 -1.01 9.52
C PHE A 7 -1.79 -1.36 8.10
N ASP A 8 -2.74 -1.50 7.18
CA ASP A 8 -2.44 -1.27 5.77
C ASP A 8 -2.17 0.23 5.50
N GLY A 9 -1.50 0.51 4.38
CA GLY A 9 -1.26 1.86 3.88
C GLY A 9 -2.43 2.39 3.06
N ALA A 10 -2.38 2.18 1.74
CA ALA A 10 -3.35 2.71 0.79
C ALA A 10 -4.74 2.07 0.99
N GLY A 11 -5.79 2.89 1.04
CA GLY A 11 -7.16 2.44 1.33
C GLY A 11 -7.52 2.45 2.82
N THR A 12 -6.50 2.47 3.70
CA THR A 12 -6.66 2.43 5.15
C THR A 12 -6.21 3.72 5.84
N LEU A 13 -4.92 4.06 5.74
CA LEU A 13 -4.34 5.27 6.34
C LEU A 13 -4.36 6.47 5.38
N PHE A 14 -4.11 6.20 4.10
CA PHE A 14 -4.04 7.21 3.06
C PHE A 14 -4.67 6.72 1.76
N HIS A 15 -4.95 7.64 0.84
CA HIS A 15 -5.47 7.33 -0.47
C HIS A 15 -4.81 8.21 -1.54
N LEU A 16 -4.99 7.81 -2.79
CA LEU A 16 -4.60 8.58 -3.96
C LEU A 16 -5.81 9.43 -4.38
N PRO A 17 -5.81 10.77 -4.18
CA PRO A 17 -6.99 11.60 -4.46
C PRO A 17 -7.34 11.69 -5.94
N LYS A 18 -6.35 11.47 -6.80
CA LYS A 18 -6.51 11.36 -8.26
C LYS A 18 -6.22 9.93 -8.68
N GLY A 19 -6.82 9.45 -9.75
CA GLY A 19 -6.53 8.11 -10.27
C GLY A 19 -5.07 7.97 -10.73
N VAL A 20 -4.58 6.74 -10.82
CA VAL A 20 -3.23 6.44 -11.34
C VAL A 20 -3.08 7.01 -12.76
N GLY A 21 -4.13 6.94 -13.56
CA GLY A 21 -4.17 7.48 -14.92
C GLY A 21 -3.98 9.00 -14.98
N TYR A 22 -4.48 9.75 -13.99
CA TYR A 22 -4.18 11.18 -13.88
C TYR A 22 -2.68 11.43 -13.70
N HIS A 23 -2.04 10.67 -12.82
CA HIS A 23 -0.62 10.81 -12.51
C HIS A 23 0.26 10.36 -13.68
N TYR A 24 -0.09 9.25 -14.35
CA TYR A 24 0.58 8.83 -15.59
C TYR A 24 0.43 9.90 -16.69
N ALA A 25 -0.77 10.44 -16.91
CA ALA A 25 -0.99 11.51 -17.88
C ALA A 25 -0.23 12.80 -17.51
N LEU A 26 -0.12 13.12 -16.21
CA LEU A 26 0.65 14.28 -15.73
C LEU A 26 2.14 14.13 -16.05
N VAL A 27 2.72 12.97 -15.78
CA VAL A 27 4.12 12.69 -16.09
C VAL A 27 4.35 12.64 -17.60
N ALA A 28 3.46 12.00 -18.36
CA ALA A 28 3.50 11.99 -19.82
C ALA A 28 3.56 13.41 -20.40
N ARG A 29 2.74 14.35 -19.88
CA ARG A 29 2.77 15.76 -20.30
C ARG A 29 4.11 16.44 -20.04
N ARG A 30 4.78 16.14 -18.91
CA ARG A 30 6.12 16.67 -18.60
C ARG A 30 7.17 16.18 -19.60
N MET A 31 6.93 15.03 -20.23
CA MET A 31 7.77 14.44 -21.27
C MET A 31 7.34 14.80 -22.70
N GLY A 32 6.37 15.71 -22.87
CA GLY A 32 5.90 16.16 -24.19
C GLY A 32 4.83 15.26 -24.83
N LEU A 33 4.28 14.30 -24.09
CA LEU A 33 3.23 13.38 -24.56
C LEU A 33 1.85 13.82 -24.05
N GLN A 34 0.81 13.49 -24.80
CA GLN A 34 -0.57 13.66 -24.36
C GLN A 34 -1.25 12.30 -24.32
N LEU A 35 -1.51 11.81 -23.11
CA LEU A 35 -2.23 10.57 -22.87
C LEU A 35 -3.53 10.87 -22.12
N ASP A 36 -4.59 10.14 -22.45
CA ASP A 36 -5.89 10.29 -21.82
C ASP A 36 -5.91 9.62 -20.44
N ALA A 37 -6.15 10.41 -19.39
CA ALA A 37 -6.12 9.93 -18.01
C ALA A 37 -7.21 8.88 -17.73
N VAL A 38 -8.39 9.00 -18.35
CA VAL A 38 -9.50 8.06 -18.14
C VAL A 38 -9.20 6.71 -18.79
N ALA A 39 -8.61 6.72 -19.99
CA ALA A 39 -8.13 5.52 -20.66
C ALA A 39 -7.05 4.83 -19.83
N LEU A 40 -6.10 5.58 -19.26
CA LEU A 40 -5.05 5.07 -18.39
C LEU A 40 -5.62 4.45 -17.10
N ASP A 41 -6.58 5.10 -16.43
CA ASP A 41 -7.26 4.52 -15.26
C ASP A 41 -7.98 3.21 -15.61
N GLY A 42 -8.68 3.20 -16.74
CA GLY A 42 -9.38 2.01 -17.23
C GLY A 42 -8.43 0.85 -17.52
N ALA A 43 -7.30 1.13 -18.18
CA ALA A 43 -6.27 0.14 -18.48
C ALA A 43 -5.58 -0.33 -17.19
N PHE A 44 -5.23 0.58 -16.28
CA PHE A 44 -4.64 0.23 -14.98
C PHE A 44 -5.53 -0.76 -14.21
N ALA A 45 -6.83 -0.49 -14.10
CA ALA A 45 -7.75 -1.38 -13.39
C ALA A 45 -7.81 -2.78 -14.03
N ARG A 46 -7.87 -2.85 -15.38
CA ARG A 46 -7.86 -4.13 -16.11
C ARG A 46 -6.57 -4.89 -15.90
N VAL A 47 -5.42 -4.25 -16.13
CA VAL A 47 -4.09 -4.84 -15.98
C VAL A 47 -3.86 -5.30 -14.53
N TRP A 48 -4.17 -4.45 -13.54
CA TRP A 48 -4.03 -4.77 -12.11
C TRP A 48 -4.74 -6.07 -11.75
N SER A 49 -5.99 -6.25 -12.20
CA SER A 49 -6.77 -7.47 -11.94
C SER A 49 -6.20 -8.75 -12.60
N GLN A 50 -5.35 -8.59 -13.61
CA GLN A 50 -4.73 -9.68 -14.37
C GLN A 50 -3.30 -9.95 -13.95
N MET A 51 -2.70 -9.08 -13.12
CA MET A 51 -1.32 -9.26 -12.67
C MET A 51 -1.21 -10.56 -11.87
N PRO A 52 -0.19 -11.39 -12.16
CA PRO A 52 -0.03 -12.65 -11.48
C PRO A 52 0.28 -12.43 -9.99
N ALA A 53 -0.23 -13.34 -9.15
CA ALA A 53 0.18 -13.40 -7.77
C ALA A 53 1.69 -13.67 -7.69
N ARG A 54 2.41 -12.88 -6.89
CA ARG A 54 3.86 -13.09 -6.69
C ARG A 54 4.09 -14.22 -5.68
N PRO A 55 4.83 -15.30 -6.04
CA PRO A 55 5.14 -16.37 -5.11
C PRO A 55 5.90 -15.86 -3.89
N ALA A 56 5.60 -16.40 -2.70
CA ALA A 56 6.32 -16.05 -1.49
C ALA A 56 7.70 -16.74 -1.47
N THR A 57 8.75 -15.95 -1.30
CA THR A 57 10.15 -16.38 -1.21
C THR A 57 10.72 -16.27 0.19
N ARG A 58 10.06 -15.50 1.08
CA ARG A 58 10.50 -15.18 2.46
C ARG A 58 11.84 -14.43 2.55
N VAL A 59 12.33 -13.96 1.41
CA VAL A 59 13.48 -13.08 1.20
C VAL A 59 13.11 -12.16 0.04
N PRO A 60 13.61 -10.90 -0.04
CA PRO A 60 13.33 -10.02 -1.16
C PRO A 60 13.47 -10.74 -2.51
N ARG A 61 12.48 -10.59 -3.40
CA ARG A 61 12.59 -11.12 -4.76
C ARG A 61 13.57 -10.24 -5.54
N GLU A 62 14.11 -10.79 -6.63
CA GLU A 62 14.92 -10.01 -7.56
C GLU A 62 14.06 -8.89 -8.15
N ASP A 63 14.53 -7.64 -8.02
CA ASP A 63 13.85 -6.42 -8.47
C ASP A 63 12.37 -6.29 -7.99
N ASP A 64 12.08 -6.73 -6.76
CA ASP A 64 10.71 -6.70 -6.20
C ASP A 64 10.20 -5.28 -5.90
N ASP A 65 11.10 -4.29 -5.95
CA ASP A 65 10.83 -2.88 -5.70
C ASP A 65 10.25 -2.19 -6.94
N LYS A 66 10.87 -2.40 -8.12
CA LYS A 66 10.50 -1.73 -9.38
C LYS A 66 9.99 -2.68 -10.44
N GLY A 67 10.60 -3.85 -10.62
CA GLY A 67 10.33 -4.76 -11.74
C GLY A 67 8.86 -5.12 -11.92
N TRP A 68 8.15 -5.41 -10.82
CA TRP A 68 6.71 -5.68 -10.88
C TRP A 68 5.89 -4.46 -11.32
N TRP A 69 6.25 -3.27 -10.84
CA TRP A 69 5.60 -2.02 -11.25
C TRP A 69 5.93 -1.63 -12.69
N ALA A 70 7.15 -1.92 -13.16
CA ALA A 70 7.55 -1.73 -14.55
C ALA A 70 6.73 -2.62 -15.47
N GLU A 71 6.57 -3.90 -15.15
CA GLU A 71 5.72 -4.81 -15.93
C GLU A 71 4.26 -4.34 -15.97
N LEU A 72 3.70 -3.93 -14.83
CA LEU A 72 2.35 -3.37 -14.79
C LEU A 72 2.24 -2.12 -15.66
N PHE A 73 3.19 -1.20 -15.50
CA PHE A 73 3.24 0.06 -16.24
C PHE A 73 3.29 -0.19 -17.74
N ASP A 74 4.19 -1.06 -18.19
CA ASP A 74 4.35 -1.38 -19.61
C ASP A 74 3.07 -1.96 -20.21
N ARG A 75 2.39 -2.87 -19.50
CA ARG A 75 1.11 -3.42 -19.94
C ARG A 75 0.03 -2.33 -20.07
N VAL A 76 0.00 -1.37 -19.15
CA VAL A 76 -0.94 -0.23 -19.21
C VAL A 76 -0.64 0.68 -20.40
N ILE A 77 0.64 1.03 -20.61
CA ILE A 77 1.05 1.88 -21.73
C ILE A 77 0.85 1.16 -23.07
N GLU A 78 1.10 -0.14 -23.16
CA GLU A 78 0.84 -0.94 -24.36
C GLU A 78 -0.65 -0.92 -24.73
N GLU A 79 -1.55 -0.96 -23.75
CA GLU A 79 -2.99 -0.91 -24.02
C GLU A 79 -3.46 0.46 -24.51
N VAL A 80 -2.90 1.55 -23.98
CA VAL A 80 -3.37 2.92 -24.26
C VAL A 80 -2.63 3.59 -25.40
N ALA A 81 -1.33 3.30 -25.57
CA ALA A 81 -0.44 3.99 -26.50
C ALA A 81 0.52 3.03 -27.24
N PRO A 82 0.03 1.97 -27.90
CA PRO A 82 0.88 0.93 -28.54
C PRO A 82 1.79 1.47 -29.65
N GLN A 83 1.40 2.58 -30.29
CA GLN A 83 2.10 3.15 -31.45
C GLN A 83 3.15 4.22 -31.09
N THR A 84 3.46 4.40 -29.81
CA THR A 84 4.47 5.39 -29.38
C THR A 84 5.89 4.86 -29.62
N GLN A 85 6.32 4.81 -30.88
CA GLN A 85 7.63 4.29 -31.30
C GLN A 85 8.82 5.12 -30.80
N ASP A 86 8.62 6.40 -30.48
CA ASP A 86 9.66 7.31 -29.97
C ASP A 86 9.60 7.51 -28.45
N LEU A 87 8.74 6.76 -27.74
CA LEU A 87 8.62 6.87 -26.29
C LEU A 87 9.72 6.05 -25.61
N ASP A 88 10.61 6.74 -24.90
CA ASP A 88 11.48 6.12 -23.91
C ASP A 88 10.64 5.62 -22.72
N ARG A 89 10.18 4.37 -22.80
CA ARG A 89 9.32 3.74 -21.79
C ARG A 89 10.01 3.61 -20.45
N ASP A 90 11.31 3.34 -20.44
CA ASP A 90 12.11 3.23 -19.21
C ASP A 90 12.19 4.59 -18.51
N ALA A 91 12.49 5.66 -19.26
CA ALA A 91 12.51 7.01 -18.68
C ALA A 91 11.12 7.44 -18.18
N PHE A 92 10.04 7.05 -18.87
CA PHE A 92 8.69 7.36 -18.43
C PHE A 92 8.32 6.56 -17.17
N PHE A 93 8.63 5.27 -17.13
CA PHE A 93 8.44 4.46 -15.94
C PHE A 93 9.19 5.05 -14.74
N GLU A 94 10.47 5.39 -14.90
CA GLU A 94 11.29 5.96 -13.82
C GLU A 94 10.73 7.30 -13.31
N ALA A 95 10.27 8.16 -14.22
CA ALA A 95 9.63 9.42 -13.86
C ALA A 95 8.28 9.20 -13.16
N ALA A 96 7.46 8.26 -13.63
CA ALA A 96 6.18 7.91 -13.03
C ALA A 96 6.37 7.28 -11.65
N TYR A 97 7.28 6.31 -11.54
CA TYR A 97 7.60 5.61 -10.31
C TYR A 97 8.06 6.59 -9.23
N SER A 98 8.97 7.52 -9.57
CA SER A 98 9.44 8.56 -8.66
C SER A 98 8.33 9.54 -8.27
N HIS A 99 7.46 9.90 -9.22
CA HIS A 99 6.35 10.82 -8.97
C HIS A 99 5.42 10.31 -7.86
N PHE A 100 5.15 9.01 -7.78
CA PHE A 100 4.31 8.45 -6.71
C PHE A 100 4.94 8.53 -5.30
N ALA A 101 6.21 8.91 -5.15
CA ALA A 101 6.82 9.18 -3.87
C ALA A 101 6.79 10.67 -3.49
N GLU A 102 6.41 11.57 -4.40
CA GLU A 102 6.38 13.01 -4.19
C GLU A 102 5.32 13.42 -3.15
N ALA A 103 5.62 14.48 -2.38
CA ALA A 103 4.67 15.08 -1.47
C ALA A 103 3.42 15.61 -2.20
N GLY A 104 2.24 15.39 -1.61
CA GLY A 104 0.96 15.84 -2.18
C GLY A 104 0.37 14.92 -3.25
N VAL A 105 1.02 13.80 -3.57
CA VAL A 105 0.41 12.74 -4.41
C VAL A 105 -0.57 11.89 -3.60
N TRP A 106 -0.22 11.58 -2.36
CA TRP A 106 -1.07 10.86 -1.42
C TRP A 106 -1.63 11.82 -0.37
N GLU A 107 -2.82 11.51 0.14
CA GLU A 107 -3.47 12.24 1.23
C GLU A 107 -3.93 11.26 2.31
N LEU A 108 -3.83 11.67 3.58
CA LEU A 108 -4.39 10.91 4.69
C LEU A 108 -5.92 10.92 4.62
N TYR A 109 -6.55 9.82 5.06
CA TYR A 109 -7.96 9.91 5.43
C TYR A 109 -8.12 10.92 6.58
N PRO A 110 -9.23 11.70 6.62
CA PRO A 110 -9.37 12.81 7.57
C PRO A 110 -9.15 12.42 9.03
N GLU A 111 -9.55 11.22 9.43
CA GLU A 111 -9.41 10.72 10.80
C GLU A 111 -8.08 10.02 11.10
N ALA A 112 -7.28 9.70 10.07
CA ALA A 112 -6.15 8.77 10.23
C ALA A 112 -5.10 9.29 11.20
N LEU A 113 -4.75 10.58 11.12
CA LEU A 113 -3.75 11.18 12.00
C LEU A 113 -4.18 11.13 13.47
N GLU A 114 -5.40 11.58 13.76
CA GLU A 114 -5.96 11.61 15.13
C GLU A 114 -6.02 10.20 15.74
N VAL A 115 -6.49 9.22 14.98
CA VAL A 115 -6.61 7.84 15.45
C VAL A 115 -5.23 7.21 15.68
N VAL A 116 -4.30 7.40 14.75
CA VAL A 116 -2.92 6.90 14.90
C VAL A 116 -2.26 7.53 16.14
N GLU A 117 -2.41 8.83 16.36
CA GLU A 117 -1.90 9.51 17.56
C GLU A 117 -2.48 8.93 18.85
N THR A 118 -3.79 8.71 18.87
CA THR A 118 -4.50 8.14 20.02
C THR A 118 -4.01 6.73 20.34
N LEU A 119 -3.93 5.87 19.31
CA LEU A 119 -3.53 4.46 19.49
C LEU A 119 -2.04 4.31 19.79
N HIS A 120 -1.19 5.20 19.29
CA HIS A 120 0.26 5.17 19.55
C HIS A 120 0.60 5.30 21.03
N SER A 121 -0.25 5.96 21.81
CA SER A 121 -0.07 6.07 23.27
C SER A 121 -0.34 4.76 24.03
N GLN A 122 -0.99 3.78 23.40
CA GLN A 122 -1.50 2.56 24.04
C GLN A 122 -0.91 1.27 23.46
N PHE A 123 -0.60 1.27 22.16
CA PHE A 123 -0.16 0.09 21.41
C PHE A 123 1.12 0.36 20.64
N GLN A 124 1.88 -0.70 20.36
CA GLN A 124 2.92 -0.62 19.35
C GLN A 124 2.26 -0.60 17.97
N LEU A 125 2.53 0.45 17.18
CA LEU A 125 1.96 0.54 15.83
C LEU A 125 2.99 0.11 14.78
N GLY A 126 2.50 -0.55 13.73
CA GLY A 126 3.27 -0.87 12.55
C GLY A 126 2.43 -0.75 11.27
N VAL A 127 3.11 -0.79 10.13
CA VAL A 127 2.47 -0.85 8.81
C VAL A 127 2.81 -2.18 8.15
N VAL A 128 1.83 -2.84 7.54
CA VAL A 128 1.97 -4.07 6.75
C VAL A 128 1.28 -3.86 5.41
N SER A 129 2.06 -3.65 4.35
CA SER A 129 1.50 -3.25 3.05
C SER A 129 2.11 -4.00 1.87
N ASN A 130 1.25 -4.30 0.89
CA ASN A 130 1.67 -4.75 -0.43
C ASN A 130 2.13 -3.54 -1.23
N PHE A 131 3.33 -3.05 -0.91
CA PHE A 131 3.92 -1.85 -1.45
C PHE A 131 5.40 -2.13 -1.80
N ASP A 132 6.09 -1.07 -2.17
CA ASP A 132 7.50 -1.01 -2.50
C ASP A 132 8.25 0.01 -1.60
N GLY A 133 9.54 0.23 -1.84
CA GLY A 133 10.40 1.06 -1.02
C GLY A 133 9.91 2.50 -0.85
N ARG A 134 9.09 3.01 -1.79
CA ARG A 134 8.52 4.37 -1.72
C ARG A 134 7.61 4.59 -0.52
N LEU A 135 7.05 3.53 0.09
CA LEU A 135 6.12 3.65 1.21
C LEU A 135 6.69 4.49 2.36
N ARG A 136 7.99 4.37 2.65
CA ARG A 136 8.61 5.15 3.74
C ARG A 136 8.59 6.64 3.46
N MET A 137 8.94 7.05 2.24
CA MET A 137 8.84 8.45 1.83
C MET A 137 7.40 8.94 1.86
N VAL A 138 6.43 8.11 1.43
CA VAL A 138 5.00 8.46 1.50
C VAL A 138 4.60 8.71 2.95
N LEU A 139 4.91 7.81 3.89
CA LEU A 139 4.61 7.98 5.31
C LEU A 139 5.31 9.20 5.95
N GLU A 140 6.53 9.52 5.51
CA GLU A 140 7.28 10.70 5.94
C GLU A 140 6.62 11.99 5.44
N HIS A 141 6.26 12.08 4.16
CA HIS A 141 5.58 13.25 3.59
C HIS A 141 4.19 13.46 4.21
N LEU A 142 3.50 12.38 4.58
CA LEU A 142 2.22 12.44 5.28
C LEU A 142 2.38 12.75 6.79
N GLY A 143 3.61 12.83 7.31
CA GLY A 143 3.89 13.22 8.70
C GLY A 143 3.55 12.15 9.75
N ILE A 144 3.26 10.91 9.34
CA ILE A 144 2.83 9.81 10.23
C ILE A 144 3.89 8.74 10.45
N SER A 145 5.02 8.76 9.72
CA SER A 145 6.09 7.77 9.84
C SER A 145 6.58 7.58 11.28
N LYS A 146 6.68 8.67 12.05
CA LYS A 146 7.13 8.69 13.45
C LYS A 146 6.30 7.86 14.43
N TYR A 147 5.07 7.50 14.07
CA TYR A 147 4.19 6.68 14.91
C TYR A 147 4.38 5.18 14.71
N PHE A 148 5.06 4.76 13.65
CA PHE A 148 5.20 3.34 13.33
C PHE A 148 6.60 2.86 13.69
N ARG A 149 6.66 1.91 14.62
CA ARG A 149 7.91 1.27 15.03
C ARG A 149 8.51 0.44 13.89
N HIS A 150 7.65 -0.22 13.12
CA HIS A 150 8.03 -1.09 12.01
C HIS A 150 7.15 -0.82 10.80
N VAL A 151 7.78 -0.70 9.63
CA VAL A 151 7.11 -0.65 8.32
C VAL A 151 7.55 -1.90 7.57
N VAL A 152 6.62 -2.83 7.39
CA VAL A 152 6.81 -4.14 6.76
C VAL A 152 6.22 -4.11 5.36
N ILE A 153 7.11 -4.16 4.37
CA ILE A 153 6.80 -3.96 2.96
C ILE A 153 6.95 -5.28 2.23
N SER A 154 5.95 -5.67 1.42
CA SER A 154 5.96 -6.98 0.76
C SER A 154 7.18 -7.21 -0.14
N SER A 155 7.66 -6.17 -0.82
CA SER A 155 8.87 -6.21 -1.67
C SER A 155 10.16 -6.52 -0.90
N GLU A 156 10.22 -6.13 0.38
CA GLU A 156 11.41 -6.31 1.24
C GLU A 156 11.35 -7.62 2.02
N VAL A 157 10.16 -8.18 2.19
CA VAL A 157 9.94 -9.43 2.89
C VAL A 157 9.89 -10.61 1.91
N GLY A 158 9.56 -10.36 0.64
CA GLY A 158 9.35 -11.38 -0.37
C GLY A 158 8.05 -12.16 -0.17
N ALA A 159 7.03 -11.55 0.42
CA ALA A 159 5.72 -12.15 0.59
C ALA A 159 4.65 -11.07 0.61
N ASP A 160 3.63 -11.24 -0.23
CA ASP A 160 2.50 -10.34 -0.33
C ASP A 160 1.37 -10.83 0.57
N LYS A 161 0.63 -9.91 1.19
CA LYS A 161 -0.72 -10.20 1.67
C LYS A 161 -1.54 -10.81 0.52
N PRO A 162 -2.29 -11.91 0.72
CA PRO A 162 -2.71 -12.51 2.00
C PRO A 162 -1.78 -13.58 2.58
N HIS A 163 -0.55 -13.74 2.07
CA HIS A 163 0.36 -14.77 2.56
C HIS A 163 0.71 -14.54 4.05
N PRO A 164 0.57 -15.54 4.93
CA PRO A 164 0.66 -15.34 6.39
C PRO A 164 2.03 -14.82 6.84
N PHE A 165 3.10 -15.18 6.13
CA PHE A 165 4.47 -14.80 6.46
C PHE A 165 4.69 -13.28 6.65
N ILE A 166 4.01 -12.42 5.88
CA ILE A 166 4.21 -10.96 6.04
C ILE A 166 3.67 -10.46 7.39
N PHE A 167 2.55 -11.02 7.87
CA PHE A 167 1.98 -10.72 9.18
C PHE A 167 2.79 -11.34 10.32
N GLU A 168 3.23 -12.59 10.14
CA GLU A 168 4.15 -13.27 11.06
C GLU A 168 5.44 -12.45 11.25
N ARG A 169 5.99 -11.92 10.15
CA ARG A 169 7.19 -11.08 10.17
C ARG A 169 6.95 -9.77 10.93
N ALA A 170 5.78 -9.15 10.78
CA ALA A 170 5.41 -7.95 11.52
C ALA A 170 5.29 -8.21 13.03
N ALA A 171 4.69 -9.34 13.41
CA ALA A 171 4.59 -9.78 14.80
C ALA A 171 5.98 -10.07 15.40
N GLU A 172 6.84 -10.78 14.66
CA GLU A 172 8.21 -11.10 15.06
C GLU A 172 9.04 -9.83 15.31
N LEU A 173 9.02 -8.87 14.37
CA LEU A 173 9.75 -7.60 14.50
C LEU A 173 9.28 -6.80 15.71
N SER A 174 7.98 -6.85 16.01
CA SER A 174 7.37 -6.16 17.15
C SER A 174 7.55 -6.93 18.47
N GLY A 175 8.11 -8.15 18.44
CA GLY A 175 8.32 -8.97 19.63
C GLY A 175 7.03 -9.43 20.31
N VAL A 176 5.96 -9.63 19.53
CA VAL A 176 4.65 -10.08 20.02
C VAL A 176 4.24 -11.40 19.39
N SER A 177 3.37 -12.15 20.05
CA SER A 177 2.74 -13.32 19.42
C SER A 177 1.62 -12.88 18.47
N PRO A 178 1.30 -13.62 17.40
CA PRO A 178 0.22 -13.25 16.47
C PRO A 178 -1.12 -12.95 17.15
N ASN A 179 -1.49 -13.72 18.18
CA ASN A 179 -2.72 -13.52 18.96
C ASN A 179 -2.69 -12.31 19.91
N GLU A 180 -1.56 -11.61 20.01
CA GLU A 180 -1.40 -10.35 20.73
C GLU A 180 -1.39 -9.14 19.78
N ALA A 181 -1.59 -9.36 18.48
CA ALA A 181 -1.61 -8.32 17.46
C ALA A 181 -2.96 -8.29 16.71
N MET A 182 -3.30 -7.10 16.22
CA MET A 182 -4.46 -6.85 15.36
C MET A 182 -3.97 -6.28 14.03
N HIS A 183 -4.55 -6.72 12.92
CA HIS A 183 -4.40 -6.06 11.63
C HIS A 183 -5.65 -5.26 11.27
N VAL A 184 -5.44 -4.08 10.70
CA VAL A 184 -6.45 -3.13 10.26
C VAL A 184 -6.23 -2.89 8.77
N GLY A 185 -7.23 -3.18 7.95
CA GLY A 185 -7.12 -2.99 6.50
C GLY A 185 -8.47 -3.02 5.79
N ASP A 186 -8.50 -2.58 4.54
CA ASP A 186 -9.72 -2.43 3.74
C ASP A 186 -10.01 -3.59 2.78
N ASP A 187 -9.04 -4.48 2.52
CA ASP A 187 -9.23 -5.57 1.58
C ASP A 187 -9.69 -6.88 2.25
N PRO A 188 -10.86 -7.44 1.88
CA PRO A 188 -11.38 -8.67 2.48
C PRO A 188 -10.47 -9.89 2.35
N VAL A 189 -9.69 -9.96 1.28
CA VAL A 189 -8.80 -11.10 1.02
C VAL A 189 -7.42 -10.82 1.62
N ARG A 190 -6.78 -9.73 1.20
CA ARG A 190 -5.40 -9.38 1.56
C ARG A 190 -5.29 -9.08 3.05
N ASP A 191 -6.20 -8.29 3.60
CA ASP A 191 -6.12 -7.85 5.00
C ASP A 191 -6.89 -8.77 5.92
N TRP A 192 -8.18 -9.02 5.65
CA TRP A 192 -9.01 -9.70 6.64
C TRP A 192 -8.71 -11.20 6.70
N LYS A 193 -8.85 -11.89 5.56
CA LYS A 193 -8.55 -13.32 5.50
C LYS A 193 -7.05 -13.59 5.72
N GLY A 194 -6.18 -12.74 5.17
CA GLY A 194 -4.72 -12.86 5.33
C GLY A 194 -4.30 -12.81 6.79
N ALA A 195 -4.70 -11.76 7.52
CA ALA A 195 -4.33 -11.60 8.93
C ALA A 195 -4.97 -12.66 9.83
N ALA A 196 -6.25 -13.01 9.59
CA ALA A 196 -6.92 -14.07 10.35
C ALA A 196 -6.21 -15.43 10.18
N ASN A 197 -5.77 -15.77 8.97
CA ASN A 197 -5.02 -17.01 8.71
C ASN A 197 -3.64 -17.01 9.38
N ALA A 198 -3.05 -15.83 9.61
CA ALA A 198 -1.81 -15.68 10.37
C ALA A 198 -2.02 -15.67 11.89
N GLY A 199 -3.28 -15.75 12.36
CA GLY A 199 -3.63 -15.80 13.78
C GLY A 199 -3.75 -14.44 14.47
N LEU A 200 -3.83 -13.34 13.71
CA LEU A 200 -4.05 -12.00 14.24
C LEU A 200 -5.55 -11.75 14.46
N ALA A 201 -5.86 -10.85 15.41
CA ALA A 201 -7.16 -10.20 15.42
C ALA A 201 -7.31 -9.32 14.18
N VAL A 202 -8.55 -9.09 13.74
CA VAL A 202 -8.82 -8.32 12.51
C VAL A 202 -9.84 -7.25 12.80
N PHE A 203 -9.50 -6.00 12.49
CA PHE A 203 -10.47 -4.95 12.30
C PHE A 203 -10.76 -4.80 10.81
N GLN A 204 -12.01 -5.09 10.43
CA GLN A 204 -12.47 -4.99 9.05
C GLN A 204 -12.88 -3.55 8.76
N LEU A 205 -12.01 -2.78 8.09
CA LEU A 205 -12.35 -1.43 7.66
C LEU A 205 -13.14 -1.52 6.35
N ASP A 206 -14.41 -1.17 6.37
CA ASP A 206 -15.30 -1.19 5.21
C ASP A 206 -15.94 0.19 5.09
N ARG A 207 -15.37 1.03 4.22
CA ARG A 207 -15.87 2.40 4.02
C ARG A 207 -17.00 2.39 2.99
N PRO A 208 -18.10 3.13 3.20
CA PRO A 208 -18.35 4.10 4.28
C PRO A 208 -19.08 3.52 5.51
N GLN A 209 -19.19 2.19 5.65
CA GLN A 209 -19.93 1.52 6.72
C GLN A 209 -19.29 1.75 8.09
N ASN A 210 -17.96 1.83 8.15
CA ASN A 210 -17.21 2.21 9.35
C ASN A 210 -15.95 3.02 8.99
N SER A 211 -15.20 3.42 10.03
CA SER A 211 -14.02 4.27 9.95
C SER A 211 -12.97 3.87 10.99
N LEU A 212 -11.82 4.54 10.99
CA LEU A 212 -10.82 4.33 12.03
C LEU A 212 -11.28 4.86 13.41
N HIS A 213 -12.30 5.72 13.49
CA HIS A 213 -12.89 6.09 14.77
C HIS A 213 -13.55 4.89 15.47
N ASP A 214 -14.16 3.99 14.72
CA ASP A 214 -14.77 2.77 15.25
C ASP A 214 -13.69 1.81 15.80
N LEU A 215 -12.52 1.77 15.15
CA LEU A 215 -11.34 1.08 15.69
C LEU A 215 -10.91 1.69 17.02
N ALA A 216 -10.75 3.02 17.09
CA ALA A 216 -10.34 3.70 18.32
C ALA A 216 -11.32 3.43 19.48
N ALA A 217 -12.63 3.46 19.20
CA ALA A 217 -13.67 3.16 20.18
C ALA A 217 -13.62 1.70 20.67
N ALA A 218 -13.39 0.75 19.75
CA ALA A 218 -13.21 -0.65 20.10
C ALA A 218 -11.94 -0.87 20.96
N CYS A 219 -10.85 -0.20 20.61
CA CYS A 219 -9.58 -0.25 21.35
C CYS A 219 -9.68 0.31 22.77
N ALA A 220 -10.49 1.35 22.99
CA ALA A 220 -10.71 1.94 24.32
C ALA A 220 -11.39 1.00 25.33
N SER A 221 -11.92 -0.14 24.87
CA SER A 221 -12.58 -1.15 25.70
C SER A 221 -11.65 -2.29 26.14
N PHE A 222 -10.38 -2.31 25.69
CA PHE A 222 -9.37 -3.30 26.05
C PHE A 222 -8.46 -2.82 27.19
#